data_AF-A0A662UG48-F1
#
_entry.id   AF-A0A662UG48-F1
#
_cell.length_a   1.000
_cell.length_b   1.000
_cell.length_c   1.000
_cell.angle_alpha   90.00
_cell.angle_beta   90.00
_cell.angle_gamma   90.00
#
_symmetry.space_group_name_H-M   'P 1'
#
loop_
_entity.id
_entity.type
_entity.pdbx_description
1 polymer ?
#
loop_
_entity_poly.entity_id
_entity_poly.type
_entity_poly.pdbx_seq_one_letter_code
_entity_poly.pdbx_strand_id
1 'polypeptide(L)'
;MNIDPVSGRTPLQVRVRIAASPSARPGIYGVDIAVLDAGNGRVLASSRLLVIVVGSSALAEKLGNADRFRRVYREKGIQYAIVYALNRLGVDVRFSDIKLIYELVVGRNVSNGTVGDLLKRLVKKGILKRVGDLYYLAVDLRVAKTVMDLKRARNGLRGALRAMDGRSDRVSGEHGECYRLPQPIKRVLKMARELLEKDYWLAVDFIAHTLVGVRKTGAWILWFKDYFIYHENKTGLIHYFKSQKLSSILRELDLKPGVMTRHEHHLSEKYIIERYGSYTNARRIHYLLKELGWFEYGKPLLLELSKDYLSIRELSSSKTLLRHGDTNNESGQIKTIVYGGEHIDEENELTYFL
;
A
#
# COMPACT_ATOMS: atom_id res chain seq x y z
N MET A 1 39.97 4.80 21.93
CA MET A 1 41.08 5.69 21.55
C MET A 1 40.93 6.94 22.40
N ASN A 2 41.83 7.16 23.37
CA ASN A 2 41.92 8.46 24.03
C ASN A 2 42.61 9.41 23.05
N ILE A 3 41.95 10.52 22.73
CA ILE A 3 42.55 11.62 21.97
C ILE A 3 42.97 12.63 23.02
N ASP A 4 44.27 12.91 23.14
CA ASP A 4 44.77 13.92 24.06
C ASP A 4 44.17 15.30 23.73
N PRO A 5 43.78 16.09 24.74
CA PRO A 5 43.20 17.41 24.51
C PRO A 5 44.21 18.33 23.84
N VAL A 6 43.86 18.87 22.68
CA VAL A 6 44.65 19.87 21.97
C VAL A 6 44.27 21.27 22.49
N SER A 7 45.23 22.00 23.05
CA SER A 7 45.06 23.38 23.50
C SER A 7 45.71 24.37 22.53
N GLY A 8 45.15 25.58 22.41
CA GLY A 8 45.70 26.64 21.56
C GLY A 8 45.11 28.00 21.87
N ARG A 9 45.80 29.07 21.43
CA ARG A 9 45.38 30.47 21.63
C ARG A 9 44.63 31.00 20.41
N THR A 10 43.69 31.92 20.62
CA THR A 10 42.85 32.47 19.56
C THR A 10 43.66 33.29 18.55
N PRO A 11 43.33 33.23 17.24
CA PRO A 11 42.32 32.37 16.64
C PRO A 11 42.82 30.93 16.45
N LEU A 12 42.16 29.97 17.10
CA LEU A 12 42.48 28.55 16.97
C LEU A 12 41.67 27.94 15.82
N GLN A 13 42.36 27.30 14.87
CA GLN A 13 41.72 26.53 13.81
C GLN A 13 41.91 25.03 14.09
N VAL A 14 40.80 24.29 14.23
CA VAL A 14 40.81 22.84 14.45
C VAL A 14 40.32 22.14 13.18
N ARG A 15 41.05 21.10 12.72
CA ARG A 15 40.66 20.26 11.58
C ARG A 15 40.50 18.81 12.04
N VAL A 16 39.29 18.27 11.92
CA VAL A 16 39.01 16.84 12.14
C VAL A 16 39.06 16.12 10.81
N ARG A 17 39.91 15.09 10.69
CA ARG A 17 39.96 14.20 9.53
C ARG A 17 39.42 12.84 9.92
N ILE A 18 38.42 12.36 9.18
CA ILE A 18 37.85 11.03 9.35
C ILE A 18 38.21 10.22 8.11
N ALA A 19 38.98 9.15 8.30
CA ALA A 19 39.35 8.22 7.26
C ALA A 19 38.68 6.86 7.55
N ALA A 20 38.01 6.29 6.55
CA ALA A 20 37.53 4.92 6.59
C ALA A 20 38.55 4.01 5.91
N SER A 21 38.83 2.84 6.49
CA SER A 21 39.65 1.82 5.84
C SER A 21 39.05 1.40 4.49
N PRO A 22 39.86 1.08 3.46
CA PRO A 22 39.36 0.46 2.23
C PRO A 22 38.59 -0.85 2.48
N SER A 23 38.87 -1.54 3.61
CA SER A 23 38.16 -2.74 4.03
C SER A 23 36.93 -2.47 4.93
N ALA A 24 36.61 -1.21 5.21
CA ALA A 24 35.43 -0.85 6.01
C ALA A 24 34.16 -1.31 5.28
N ARG A 25 33.28 -1.99 6.01
CA ARG A 25 32.00 -2.44 5.44
C ARG A 25 31.12 -1.23 5.12
N PRO A 26 30.33 -1.26 4.03
CA PRO A 26 29.33 -0.23 3.79
C PRO A 26 28.37 -0.11 4.98
N GLY A 27 28.11 1.10 5.43
CA GLY A 27 27.40 1.35 6.69
C GLY A 27 27.34 2.83 7.07
N ILE A 28 26.45 3.14 8.02
CA ILE A 28 26.42 4.45 8.69
C ILE A 28 27.14 4.32 10.02
N TYR A 29 28.18 5.13 10.18
CA TYR A 29 29.00 5.20 11.37
C TYR A 29 28.69 6.51 12.08
N GLY A 30 28.32 6.43 13.36
CA GLY A 30 28.16 7.61 14.19
C GLY A 30 29.50 7.97 14.83
N VAL A 31 29.93 9.21 14.66
CA VAL A 31 31.08 9.78 15.36
C VAL A 31 30.56 10.85 16.30
N ASP A 32 30.64 10.58 17.60
CA ASP A 32 30.27 11.55 18.62
C ASP A 32 31.43 12.54 18.81
N ILE A 33 31.13 13.82 18.65
CA ILE A 33 32.07 14.93 18.82
C ILE A 33 31.61 15.70 20.04
N ALA A 34 32.48 15.88 21.03
CA ALA A 34 32.21 16.68 22.21
C ALA A 34 33.31 17.73 22.40
N VAL A 35 32.89 18.95 22.75
CA VAL A 35 33.76 20.00 23.26
C VAL A 35 33.74 19.87 24.78
N LEU A 36 34.90 19.67 25.37
CA LEU A 36 35.06 19.53 26.81
C LEU A 36 35.72 20.78 27.39
N ASP A 37 35.30 21.17 28.59
CA ASP A 37 36.03 22.10 29.43
C ASP A 37 37.29 21.41 29.93
N ALA A 38 38.46 21.96 29.57
CA ALA A 38 39.75 21.36 29.89
C ALA A 38 40.04 21.33 31.41
N GLY A 39 39.40 22.19 32.22
CA GLY A 39 39.66 22.29 33.65
C GLY A 39 38.90 21.26 34.50
N ASN A 40 37.73 20.80 34.04
CA ASN A 40 36.86 19.91 34.82
C ASN A 40 36.26 18.75 34.00
N GLY A 41 36.59 18.63 32.70
CA GLY A 41 36.09 17.59 31.80
C GLY A 41 34.61 17.71 31.44
N ARG A 42 33.93 18.81 31.82
CA ARG A 42 32.50 19.01 31.54
C ARG A 42 32.26 19.17 30.04
N VAL A 43 31.27 18.47 29.50
CA VAL A 43 30.83 18.65 28.12
C VAL A 43 30.19 20.04 27.96
N LEU A 44 30.84 20.92 27.19
CA LEU A 44 30.36 22.25 26.84
C LEU A 44 29.41 22.20 25.63
N ALA A 45 29.69 21.34 24.68
CA ALA A 45 28.83 21.08 23.52
C ALA A 45 29.06 19.66 23.00
N SER A 46 28.04 19.04 22.42
CA SER A 46 28.22 17.77 21.71
C SER A 46 27.38 17.71 20.45
N SER A 47 27.86 16.96 19.47
CA SER A 47 27.17 16.71 18.20
C SER A 47 27.57 15.35 17.67
N ARG A 48 26.63 14.65 17.03
CA ARG A 48 26.89 13.37 16.38
C ARG A 48 27.03 13.58 14.89
N LEU A 49 28.22 13.35 14.37
CA LEU A 49 28.49 13.35 12.94
C LEU A 49 28.21 11.97 12.36
N LEU A 50 27.38 11.91 11.32
CA LEU A 50 27.11 10.67 10.60
C LEU A 50 28.07 10.55 9.42
N VAL A 51 28.86 9.48 9.44
CA VAL A 51 29.82 9.12 8.39
C VAL A 51 29.22 7.96 7.60
N ILE A 52 29.02 8.19 6.31
CA ILE A 52 28.40 7.20 5.42
C ILE A 52 29.52 6.54 4.62
N VAL A 53 29.75 5.26 4.84
CA VAL A 53 30.69 4.46 4.05
C VAL A 53 29.87 3.68 3.03
N VAL A 54 30.19 3.86 1.75
CA VAL A 54 29.52 3.20 0.62
C VAL A 54 30.51 2.31 -0.11
N GLY A 55 30.01 1.23 -0.72
CA GLY A 55 30.85 0.27 -1.45
C GLY A 55 31.33 0.74 -2.83
N SER A 56 30.88 1.91 -3.32
CA SER A 56 31.34 2.47 -4.59
C SER A 56 31.43 3.99 -4.56
N SER A 57 32.46 4.54 -5.22
CA SER A 57 32.67 5.99 -5.38
C SER A 57 31.50 6.66 -6.11
N ALA A 58 30.89 5.99 -7.08
CA ALA A 58 29.70 6.45 -7.77
C ALA A 58 28.48 6.59 -6.85
N LEU A 59 28.31 5.72 -5.84
CA LEU A 59 27.28 5.89 -4.82
C LEU A 59 27.58 7.10 -3.94
N ALA A 60 28.85 7.32 -3.58
CA ALA A 60 29.28 8.40 -2.68
C ALA A 60 28.94 9.77 -3.28
N GLU A 61 29.28 9.95 -4.56
CA GLU A 61 29.02 11.19 -5.30
C GLU A 61 27.51 11.46 -5.43
N LYS A 62 26.72 10.43 -5.78
CA LYS A 62 25.27 10.56 -5.98
C LYS A 62 24.48 10.69 -4.67
N LEU A 63 25.04 10.22 -3.55
CA LEU A 63 24.44 10.34 -2.20
C LEU A 63 24.89 11.59 -1.43
N GLY A 64 25.78 12.42 -1.99
CA GLY A 64 26.39 13.59 -1.32
C GLY A 64 25.45 14.69 -0.83
N ASN A 65 24.12 14.52 -0.94
CA ASN A 65 23.12 15.44 -0.41
C ASN A 65 22.06 14.69 0.42
N ALA A 66 22.50 14.11 1.54
CA ALA A 66 21.65 13.37 2.47
C ALA A 66 20.44 14.18 2.97
N ASP A 67 20.60 15.49 3.14
CA ASP A 67 19.52 16.39 3.57
C ASP A 67 18.39 16.50 2.54
N ARG A 68 18.71 16.41 1.25
CA ARG A 68 17.70 16.35 0.19
C ARG A 68 16.86 15.07 0.30
N PHE A 69 17.48 13.93 0.58
CA PHE A 69 16.76 12.67 0.75
C PHE A 69 15.88 12.67 2.00
N ARG A 70 16.38 13.23 3.11
CA ARG A 70 15.61 13.43 4.35
C ARG A 70 14.42 14.36 4.14
N ARG A 71 14.58 15.43 3.36
CA ARG A 71 13.47 16.35 3.00
C ARG A 71 12.40 15.63 2.19
N VAL A 72 12.79 14.88 1.16
CA VAL A 72 11.87 14.07 0.35
C VAL A 72 11.13 13.05 1.22
N TYR A 73 11.81 12.43 2.18
CA TYR A 73 11.18 11.53 3.14
C TYR A 73 10.14 12.22 4.03
N ARG A 74 10.45 13.39 4.58
CA ARG A 74 9.48 14.16 5.39
C ARG A 74 8.24 14.55 4.59
N GLU A 75 8.41 14.90 3.31
CA GLU A 75 7.32 15.35 2.45
C GLU A 75 6.46 14.19 1.91
N LYS A 76 7.10 13.07 1.53
CA LYS A 76 6.51 12.04 0.66
C LYS A 76 6.63 10.62 1.22
N GLY A 77 7.25 10.45 2.37
CA GLY A 77 7.41 9.18 3.06
C GLY A 77 8.48 8.26 2.45
N ILE A 78 8.74 7.15 3.16
CA ILE A 78 9.95 6.34 2.93
C ILE A 78 9.93 5.60 1.60
N GLN A 79 8.77 5.13 1.14
CA GLN A 79 8.67 4.44 -0.15
C GLN A 79 9.14 5.34 -1.30
N TYR A 80 8.65 6.59 -1.29
CA TYR A 80 9.00 7.56 -2.30
C TYR A 80 10.46 8.00 -2.19
N ALA A 81 10.96 8.18 -0.97
CA ALA A 81 12.36 8.55 -0.76
C ALA A 81 13.35 7.48 -1.28
N ILE A 82 13.04 6.20 -1.07
CA ILE A 82 13.84 5.09 -1.62
C ILE A 82 13.78 5.11 -3.14
N VAL A 83 12.59 5.15 -3.74
CA VAL A 83 12.45 5.17 -5.21
C VAL A 83 13.12 6.40 -5.83
N TYR A 84 13.00 7.56 -5.18
CA TYR A 84 13.69 8.78 -5.60
C TYR A 84 15.21 8.63 -5.58
N ALA A 85 15.76 7.98 -4.54
CA ALA A 85 17.19 7.68 -4.46
C ALA A 85 17.63 6.72 -5.56
N LEU A 86 16.89 5.63 -5.78
CA LEU A 86 17.18 4.66 -6.83
C LEU A 86 17.15 5.30 -8.22
N ASN A 87 16.17 6.18 -8.48
CA ASN A 87 16.06 6.89 -9.76
C ASN A 87 17.24 7.83 -10.01
N ARG A 88 17.80 8.42 -8.95
CA ARG A 88 19.00 9.28 -9.04
C ARG A 88 20.27 8.47 -9.22
N LEU A 89 20.32 7.27 -8.62
CA LEU A 89 21.45 6.36 -8.77
C LEU A 89 21.54 5.83 -10.21
N GLY A 90 20.40 5.54 -10.85
CA GLY A 90 20.36 5.13 -12.26
C GLY A 90 21.14 3.84 -12.55
N VAL A 91 21.38 3.05 -11.50
CA VAL A 91 22.12 1.79 -11.52
C VAL A 91 21.38 0.77 -10.67
N ASP A 92 21.60 -0.50 -10.96
CA ASP A 92 21.06 -1.62 -10.20
C ASP A 92 21.77 -1.70 -8.85
N VAL A 93 21.02 -1.97 -7.78
CA VAL A 93 21.54 -1.92 -6.41
C VAL A 93 21.22 -3.19 -5.64
N ARG A 94 22.14 -3.59 -4.75
CA ARG A 94 21.92 -4.73 -3.86
C ARG A 94 21.07 -4.32 -2.67
N PHE A 95 20.53 -5.33 -1.99
CA PHE A 95 19.80 -5.15 -0.74
C PHE A 95 20.58 -4.33 0.31
N SER A 96 21.88 -4.58 0.47
CA SER A 96 22.74 -3.85 1.40
C SER A 96 22.82 -2.36 1.10
N ASP A 97 22.85 -2.01 -0.18
CA ASP A 97 22.95 -0.62 -0.63
C ASP A 97 21.61 0.10 -0.41
N ILE A 98 20.48 -0.58 -0.67
CA ILE A 98 19.15 -0.05 -0.38
C ILE A 98 18.94 0.15 1.12
N LYS A 99 19.40 -0.80 1.94
CA LYS A 99 19.35 -0.66 3.40
C LYS A 99 20.13 0.57 3.85
N LEU A 100 21.34 0.76 3.32
CA LEU A 100 22.16 1.93 3.64
C LEU A 100 21.45 3.24 3.27
N ILE A 101 20.83 3.29 2.08
CA ILE A 101 20.04 4.45 1.64
C ILE A 101 18.84 4.67 2.58
N TYR A 102 18.15 3.59 2.98
CA TYR A 102 17.03 3.67 3.92
C TYR A 102 17.47 4.27 5.26
N GLU A 103 18.53 3.73 5.85
CA GLU A 103 19.06 4.20 7.14
C GLU A 103 19.55 5.65 7.05
N LEU A 104 20.07 6.06 5.89
CA LEU A 104 20.51 7.44 5.62
C LEU A 104 19.33 8.41 5.55
N VAL A 105 18.27 7.98 4.86
CA VAL A 105 17.00 8.72 4.71
C VAL A 105 16.30 8.90 6.06
N VAL A 106 16.28 7.85 6.88
CA VAL A 106 15.57 7.88 8.18
C VAL A 106 16.46 8.42 9.30
N GLY A 107 17.78 8.35 9.16
CA GLY A 107 18.76 8.83 10.15
C GLY A 107 18.95 7.90 11.36
N ARG A 108 18.56 6.61 11.24
CA ARG A 108 18.73 5.58 12.27
C ARG A 108 18.91 4.21 11.64
N ASN A 109 19.42 3.25 12.41
CA ASN A 109 19.52 1.85 11.99
C ASN A 109 18.13 1.22 11.84
N VAL A 110 17.98 0.34 10.86
CA VAL A 110 16.72 -0.32 10.51
C VAL A 110 16.94 -1.82 10.31
N SER A 111 15.98 -2.63 10.77
CA SER A 111 16.08 -4.08 10.62
C SER A 111 16.00 -4.49 9.14
N ASN A 112 16.67 -5.61 8.81
CA ASN A 112 16.60 -6.16 7.46
C ASN A 112 15.14 -6.53 7.08
N GLY A 113 14.32 -6.96 8.05
CA GLY A 113 12.91 -7.26 7.83
C GLY A 113 12.12 -6.05 7.32
N THR A 114 12.28 -4.88 7.94
CA THR A 114 11.59 -3.64 7.52
C THR A 114 11.94 -3.23 6.09
N VAL A 115 13.23 -3.33 5.73
CA VAL A 115 13.69 -3.04 4.36
C VAL A 115 13.16 -4.11 3.39
N GLY A 116 13.19 -5.39 3.78
CA GLY A 116 12.66 -6.50 3.02
C GLY A 116 11.16 -6.37 2.71
N ASP A 117 10.36 -5.99 3.69
CA ASP A 117 8.91 -5.78 3.54
C ASP A 117 8.60 -4.58 2.65
N LEU A 118 9.39 -3.50 2.75
CA LEU A 118 9.30 -2.39 1.81
C LEU A 118 9.58 -2.87 0.38
N LEU A 119 10.69 -3.59 0.18
CA LEU A 119 11.09 -4.06 -1.14
C LEU A 119 10.08 -5.06 -1.72
N LYS A 120 9.58 -6.00 -0.91
CA LYS A 120 8.53 -6.94 -1.32
C LYS A 120 7.27 -6.20 -1.78
N ARG A 121 6.87 -5.13 -1.08
CA ARG A 121 5.74 -4.28 -1.49
C ARG A 121 6.03 -3.52 -2.79
N LEU A 122 7.21 -2.92 -2.94
CA LEU A 122 7.58 -2.20 -4.16
C LEU A 122 7.69 -3.14 -5.38
N VAL A 123 8.15 -4.37 -5.17
CA VAL A 123 8.17 -5.42 -6.21
C VAL A 123 6.75 -5.87 -6.55
N LYS A 124 5.90 -6.14 -5.55
CA LYS A 124 4.48 -6.50 -5.78
C LYS A 124 3.72 -5.40 -6.53
N LYS A 125 4.07 -4.13 -6.30
CA LYS A 125 3.52 -2.96 -7.00
C LYS A 125 4.10 -2.74 -8.41
N GLY A 126 5.07 -3.55 -8.84
CA GLY A 126 5.74 -3.40 -10.13
C GLY A 126 6.64 -2.18 -10.24
N ILE A 127 6.95 -1.50 -9.11
CA ILE A 127 7.85 -0.34 -9.10
C ILE A 127 9.30 -0.81 -9.18
N LEU A 128 9.61 -1.90 -8.48
CA LEU A 128 10.91 -2.56 -8.52
C LEU A 128 10.80 -3.91 -9.19
N LYS A 129 11.86 -4.33 -9.87
CA LYS A 129 12.10 -5.71 -10.24
C LYS A 129 13.33 -6.22 -9.51
N ARG A 130 13.32 -7.51 -9.21
CA ARG A 130 14.47 -8.22 -8.65
C ARG A 130 14.96 -9.23 -9.67
N VAL A 131 16.24 -9.16 -10.03
CA VAL A 131 16.93 -10.15 -10.87
C VAL A 131 18.17 -10.56 -10.09
N GLY A 132 18.20 -11.83 -9.66
CA GLY A 132 19.22 -12.31 -8.73
C GLY A 132 19.21 -11.57 -7.38
N ASP A 133 20.34 -10.98 -7.03
CA ASP A 133 20.57 -10.17 -5.82
C ASP A 133 20.39 -8.66 -6.05
N LEU A 134 20.11 -8.25 -7.28
CA LEU A 134 19.97 -6.85 -7.68
C LEU A 134 18.51 -6.42 -7.78
N TYR A 135 18.27 -5.16 -7.39
CA TYR A 135 17.02 -4.46 -7.54
C TYR A 135 17.20 -3.28 -8.49
N TYR A 136 16.24 -3.10 -9.39
CA TYR A 136 16.21 -1.95 -10.30
C TYR A 136 14.80 -1.41 -10.43
N LEU A 137 14.72 -0.14 -10.84
CA LEU A 137 13.45 0.52 -11.12
C LEU A 137 12.88 -0.01 -12.42
N ALA A 138 11.68 -0.57 -12.33
CA ALA A 138 10.95 -1.08 -13.48
C ALA A 138 10.12 0.02 -14.18
N VAL A 139 9.96 1.18 -13.53
CA VAL A 139 9.19 2.32 -14.01
C VAL A 139 9.91 3.62 -13.64
N ASP A 140 9.65 4.69 -14.39
CA ASP A 140 10.20 6.00 -14.07
C ASP A 140 9.61 6.59 -12.78
N LEU A 141 10.24 7.64 -12.25
CA LEU A 141 9.83 8.27 -11.00
C LEU A 141 8.41 8.88 -11.03
N ARG A 142 7.90 9.32 -12.17
CA ARG A 142 6.55 9.89 -12.29
C ARG A 142 5.51 8.78 -12.19
N VAL A 143 5.71 7.68 -12.90
CA VAL A 143 4.87 6.47 -12.83
C VAL A 143 4.96 5.83 -11.44
N ALA A 144 6.16 5.78 -10.86
CA ALA A 144 6.32 5.28 -9.50
C ALA A 144 5.55 6.16 -8.49
N LYS A 145 5.53 7.49 -8.68
CA LYS A 145 4.78 8.43 -7.83
C LYS A 145 3.27 8.16 -7.86
N THR A 146 2.71 7.84 -9.03
CA THR A 146 1.27 7.55 -9.18
C THR A 146 0.90 6.19 -8.58
N VAL A 147 1.80 5.22 -8.65
CA VAL A 147 1.62 3.88 -8.05
C VAL A 147 1.85 3.89 -6.52
N MET A 148 2.64 4.84 -6.01
CA MET A 148 2.92 5.00 -4.59
C MET A 148 1.84 5.81 -3.86
N ASP A 149 1.32 5.23 -2.78
CA ASP A 149 0.42 5.93 -1.87
C ASP A 149 1.21 6.85 -0.92
N LEU A 150 1.45 8.09 -1.38
CA LEU A 150 2.19 9.12 -0.65
C LEU A 150 1.50 9.53 0.66
N LYS A 151 0.18 9.38 0.76
CA LYS A 151 -0.59 9.67 2.00
C LYS A 151 -0.38 8.56 3.03
N ARG A 152 -0.43 7.29 2.62
CA ARG A 152 -0.10 6.13 3.49
C ARG A 152 1.36 6.13 3.96
N ALA A 153 2.30 6.61 3.13
CA ALA A 153 3.70 6.76 3.53
C ALA A 153 3.92 7.87 4.58
N ARG A 154 3.07 8.92 4.59
CA ARG A 154 3.01 9.95 5.65
C ARG A 154 2.30 9.45 6.92
N ASN A 155 1.25 8.64 6.78
CA ASN A 155 0.56 8.06 7.92
C ASN A 155 1.42 7.02 8.65
N GLY A 156 2.19 6.21 7.91
CA GLY A 156 3.20 5.31 8.49
C GLY A 156 4.31 6.04 9.29
N LEU A 157 4.58 7.32 9.00
CA LEU A 157 5.46 8.17 9.81
C LEU A 157 4.82 8.49 11.17
N ARG A 158 3.52 8.81 11.18
CA ARG A 158 2.72 9.08 12.40
C ARG A 158 2.48 7.81 13.22
N GLY A 159 2.20 6.69 12.57
CA GLY A 159 2.06 5.37 13.20
C GLY A 159 3.36 4.86 13.80
N ALA A 160 4.49 5.04 13.11
CA ALA A 160 5.82 4.69 13.64
C ALA A 160 6.26 5.58 14.82
N LEU A 161 5.78 6.83 14.89
CA LEU A 161 5.96 7.71 16.05
C LEU A 161 5.09 7.25 17.24
N ARG A 162 3.88 6.75 17.01
CA ARG A 162 2.99 6.18 18.05
C ARG A 162 3.43 4.80 18.54
N ALA A 163 4.01 3.98 17.66
CA ALA A 163 4.55 2.65 18.00
C ALA A 163 5.84 2.70 18.84
N MET A 164 6.40 3.89 19.10
CA MET A 164 7.47 4.06 20.09
C MET A 164 6.95 4.08 21.54
N ASP A 165 5.63 4.22 21.74
CA ASP A 165 4.98 4.31 23.07
C ASP A 165 4.09 3.10 23.43
N GLY A 166 4.07 2.02 22.64
CA GLY A 166 3.20 0.88 22.96
C GLY A 166 3.71 -0.43 22.39
N ARG A 167 4.15 -1.32 23.28
CA ARG A 167 4.45 -2.72 22.99
C ARG A 167 3.25 -3.61 23.31
N SER A 168 3.23 -4.76 22.62
CA SER A 168 2.47 -6.00 22.88
C SER A 168 0.97 -5.97 22.55
N ASP A 169 0.35 -7.00 21.95
CA ASP A 169 0.79 -8.36 21.65
C ASP A 169 -0.02 -8.96 20.48
N ARG A 170 0.55 -9.99 19.85
CA ARG A 170 -0.07 -10.84 18.83
C ARG A 170 -0.89 -11.94 19.51
N VAL A 171 -2.01 -12.35 18.90
CA VAL A 171 -2.46 -13.75 18.95
C VAL A 171 -3.04 -14.15 17.59
N SER A 172 -2.54 -15.28 17.10
CA SER A 172 -2.98 -16.07 15.96
C SER A 172 -4.13 -17.01 16.32
N GLY A 173 -5.00 -17.33 15.36
CA GLY A 173 -5.92 -18.45 15.46
C GLY A 173 -6.45 -18.89 14.09
N GLU A 174 -6.00 -20.04 13.62
CA GLU A 174 -6.71 -20.88 12.66
C GLU A 174 -8.01 -21.39 13.31
N HIS A 175 -9.04 -21.76 12.53
CA HIS A 175 -9.90 -22.95 12.73
C HIS A 175 -10.94 -23.05 11.59
N GLY A 176 -11.14 -24.28 11.09
CA GLY A 176 -12.07 -24.62 10.03
C GLY A 176 -13.47 -25.04 10.51
N GLU A 177 -14.37 -25.04 9.52
CA GLU A 177 -15.64 -25.78 9.37
C GLU A 177 -16.78 -25.68 10.41
N CYS A 178 -17.85 -24.98 10.00
CA CYS A 178 -19.25 -25.46 9.86
C CYS A 178 -20.16 -24.21 9.82
N TYR A 179 -20.41 -23.67 8.62
CA TYR A 179 -20.91 -22.30 8.48
C TYR A 179 -22.42 -22.18 8.67
N ARG A 180 -22.87 -21.88 9.89
CA ARG A 180 -24.09 -21.05 10.06
C ARG A 180 -23.72 -19.62 9.68
N LEU A 181 -24.46 -19.00 8.76
CA LEU A 181 -24.26 -17.60 8.37
C LEU A 181 -24.22 -16.69 9.63
N PRO A 182 -23.14 -15.90 9.82
CA PRO A 182 -23.08 -14.91 10.89
C PRO A 182 -24.28 -13.97 10.89
N GLN A 183 -24.74 -13.60 12.09
CA GLN A 183 -25.90 -12.71 12.28
C GLN A 183 -25.80 -11.37 11.53
N PRO A 184 -24.63 -10.70 11.42
CA PRO A 184 -24.52 -9.48 10.64
C PRO A 184 -24.87 -9.69 9.16
N ILE A 185 -24.45 -10.82 8.57
CA ILE A 185 -24.72 -11.15 7.17
C ILE A 185 -26.21 -11.48 7.00
N LYS A 186 -26.80 -12.27 7.90
CA LYS A 186 -28.24 -12.56 7.88
C LYS A 186 -29.10 -11.29 7.90
N ARG A 187 -28.71 -10.29 8.70
CA ARG A 187 -29.39 -9.00 8.75
C ARG A 187 -29.31 -8.24 7.42
N VAL A 188 -28.15 -8.23 6.77
CA VAL A 188 -28.00 -7.64 5.43
C VAL A 188 -28.90 -8.35 4.43
N LEU A 189 -28.91 -9.69 4.40
CA LEU A 189 -29.71 -10.45 3.44
C LEU A 189 -31.21 -10.25 3.66
N LYS A 190 -31.66 -10.17 4.92
CA LYS A 190 -33.07 -9.85 5.24
C LYS A 190 -33.45 -8.47 4.69
N MET A 191 -32.63 -7.46 4.95
CA MET A 191 -32.87 -6.11 4.44
C MET A 191 -32.84 -6.06 2.92
N ALA A 192 -31.86 -6.73 2.28
CA ALA A 192 -31.79 -6.79 0.82
C ALA A 192 -33.07 -7.39 0.22
N ARG A 193 -33.63 -8.44 0.83
CA ARG A 193 -34.91 -9.02 0.41
C ARG A 193 -36.07 -8.03 0.54
N GLU A 194 -36.17 -7.32 1.67
CA GLU A 194 -37.16 -6.25 1.87
C GLU A 194 -37.00 -5.08 0.87
N LEU A 195 -35.78 -4.80 0.40
CA LEU A 195 -35.52 -3.78 -0.61
C LEU A 195 -35.85 -4.27 -2.02
N LEU A 196 -35.63 -5.54 -2.34
CA LEU A 196 -35.94 -6.12 -3.65
C LEU A 196 -37.44 -6.03 -3.97
N GLU A 197 -38.30 -6.21 -2.96
CA GLU A 197 -39.75 -6.04 -3.10
C GLU A 197 -40.16 -4.60 -3.45
N LYS A 198 -39.30 -3.62 -3.16
CA LYS A 198 -39.56 -2.20 -3.42
C LYS A 198 -38.95 -1.76 -4.75
N ASP A 199 -37.67 -2.06 -4.93
CA ASP A 199 -36.87 -1.63 -6.06
C ASP A 199 -35.62 -2.50 -6.15
N TYR A 200 -35.49 -3.20 -7.28
CA TYR A 200 -34.35 -4.04 -7.58
C TYR A 200 -33.01 -3.28 -7.47
N TRP A 201 -32.92 -2.09 -8.06
CA TRP A 201 -31.67 -1.33 -8.10
C TRP A 201 -31.30 -0.74 -6.74
N LEU A 202 -32.30 -0.44 -5.91
CA LEU A 202 -32.10 -0.04 -4.51
C LEU A 202 -31.48 -1.16 -3.68
N ALA A 203 -31.91 -2.41 -3.89
CA ALA A 203 -31.29 -3.56 -3.25
C ALA A 203 -29.86 -3.80 -3.73
N VAL A 204 -29.62 -3.65 -5.05
CA VAL A 204 -28.26 -3.74 -5.64
C VAL A 204 -27.34 -2.67 -5.03
N ASP A 205 -27.80 -1.43 -4.88
CA ASP A 205 -27.03 -0.34 -4.27
C ASP A 205 -26.68 -0.66 -2.80
N PHE A 206 -27.66 -1.14 -2.03
CA PHE A 206 -27.44 -1.55 -0.65
C PHE A 206 -26.41 -2.69 -0.53
N ILE A 207 -26.49 -3.68 -1.41
CA ILE A 207 -25.54 -4.80 -1.48
C ILE A 207 -24.13 -4.31 -1.90
N ALA A 208 -24.05 -3.36 -2.84
CA ALA A 208 -22.79 -2.78 -3.29
C ALA A 208 -22.00 -2.22 -2.11
N HIS A 209 -22.68 -1.50 -1.21
CA HIS A 209 -22.04 -0.83 -0.08
C HIS A 209 -21.89 -1.69 1.19
N THR A 210 -22.50 -2.88 1.23
CA THR A 210 -22.43 -3.79 2.38
C THR A 210 -21.59 -5.05 2.09
N LEU A 211 -22.02 -5.89 1.15
CA LEU A 211 -21.39 -7.18 0.86
C LEU A 211 -20.25 -7.06 -0.15
N VAL A 212 -20.40 -6.20 -1.17
CA VAL A 212 -19.35 -5.98 -2.19
C VAL A 212 -18.26 -5.02 -1.67
N GLY A 213 -18.59 -4.18 -0.69
CA GLY A 213 -17.63 -3.31 0.00
C GLY A 213 -17.29 -2.02 -0.74
N VAL A 214 -18.11 -1.63 -1.72
CA VAL A 214 -17.93 -0.40 -2.50
C VAL A 214 -18.09 0.82 -1.58
N ARG A 215 -17.16 1.79 -1.66
CA ARG A 215 -17.28 3.06 -0.90
C ARG A 215 -18.49 3.87 -1.38
N LYS A 216 -18.98 4.80 -0.55
CA LYS A 216 -20.08 5.74 -0.92
C LYS A 216 -19.89 6.38 -2.30
N THR A 217 -18.65 6.72 -2.63
CA THR A 217 -18.30 7.37 -3.90
C THR A 217 -17.94 6.40 -5.00
N GLY A 218 -17.93 5.09 -4.79
CA GLY A 218 -17.60 4.09 -5.83
C GLY A 218 -18.85 3.47 -6.44
N ALA A 219 -18.64 2.64 -7.45
CA ALA A 219 -19.72 1.95 -8.17
C ALA A 219 -19.42 0.46 -8.33
N TRP A 220 -20.40 -0.40 -8.11
CA TRP A 220 -20.35 -1.79 -8.54
C TRP A 220 -20.63 -1.84 -10.04
N ILE A 221 -19.66 -2.31 -10.82
CA ILE A 221 -19.72 -2.25 -12.29
C ILE A 221 -20.35 -3.52 -12.85
N LEU A 222 -19.88 -4.69 -12.41
CA LEU A 222 -20.20 -5.95 -13.05
C LEU A 222 -20.14 -7.12 -12.07
N TRP A 223 -21.07 -8.04 -12.26
CA TRP A 223 -21.05 -9.37 -11.64
C TRP A 223 -21.28 -10.45 -12.68
N PHE A 224 -20.40 -11.43 -12.76
CA PHE A 224 -20.55 -12.59 -13.65
C PHE A 224 -19.86 -13.81 -13.06
N LYS A 225 -20.48 -14.99 -13.16
CA LYS A 225 -20.02 -16.19 -12.45
C LYS A 225 -19.75 -15.80 -10.98
N ASP A 226 -18.51 -15.96 -10.53
CA ASP A 226 -18.09 -15.62 -9.17
C ASP A 226 -17.32 -14.30 -9.08
N TYR A 227 -17.14 -13.57 -10.18
CA TYR A 227 -16.37 -12.33 -10.24
C TYR A 227 -17.22 -11.11 -9.91
N PHE A 228 -16.71 -10.27 -9.02
CA PHE A 228 -17.30 -8.99 -8.63
C PHE A 228 -16.32 -7.88 -8.98
N ILE A 229 -16.72 -6.97 -9.87
CA ILE A 229 -15.88 -5.88 -10.38
C ILE A 229 -16.49 -4.54 -10.00
N TYR A 230 -15.72 -3.68 -9.35
CA TYR A 230 -16.18 -2.38 -8.87
C TYR A 230 -15.14 -1.29 -9.09
N HIS A 231 -15.61 -0.06 -9.27
CA HIS A 231 -14.79 1.13 -9.43
C HIS A 231 -14.67 1.87 -8.11
N GLU A 232 -13.46 2.34 -7.81
CA GLU A 232 -13.19 3.17 -6.66
C GLU A 232 -12.80 4.60 -7.08
N ASN A 233 -13.76 5.54 -7.05
CA ASN A 233 -13.54 6.93 -7.48
C ASN A 233 -12.36 7.61 -6.78
N LYS A 234 -12.07 7.27 -5.52
CA LYS A 234 -10.97 7.89 -4.76
C LYS A 234 -9.60 7.56 -5.36
N THR A 235 -9.44 6.38 -5.93
CA THR A 235 -8.18 5.93 -6.55
C THR A 235 -8.23 5.98 -8.07
N GLY A 236 -9.42 6.06 -8.67
CA GLY A 236 -9.65 5.92 -10.11
C GLY A 236 -9.37 4.50 -10.61
N LEU A 237 -9.24 3.52 -9.70
CA LEU A 237 -8.91 2.15 -10.04
C LEU A 237 -10.16 1.28 -10.05
N ILE A 238 -10.12 0.26 -10.90
CA ILE A 238 -11.13 -0.80 -10.93
C ILE A 238 -10.55 -2.03 -10.25
N HIS A 239 -11.32 -2.56 -9.31
CA HIS A 239 -10.94 -3.67 -8.46
C HIS A 239 -11.84 -4.88 -8.72
N TYR A 240 -11.33 -6.06 -8.39
CA TYR A 240 -12.15 -7.26 -8.37
C TYR A 240 -11.75 -8.27 -7.30
N PHE A 241 -12.73 -9.10 -6.94
CA PHE A 241 -12.55 -10.33 -6.18
C PHE A 241 -13.44 -11.43 -6.74
N LYS A 242 -13.16 -12.68 -6.36
CA LYS A 242 -14.03 -13.82 -6.65
C LYS A 242 -14.69 -14.30 -5.37
N SER A 243 -15.96 -14.70 -5.45
CA SER A 243 -16.66 -15.34 -4.35
C SER A 243 -17.80 -16.21 -4.84
N GLN A 244 -17.58 -17.52 -4.86
CA GLN A 244 -18.64 -18.48 -5.19
C GLN A 244 -19.77 -18.42 -4.16
N LYS A 245 -19.42 -18.33 -2.86
CA LYS A 245 -20.40 -18.25 -1.77
C LYS A 245 -21.30 -17.03 -1.89
N LEU A 246 -20.72 -15.84 -2.10
CA LEU A 246 -21.52 -14.63 -2.30
C LEU A 246 -22.36 -14.74 -3.58
N SER A 247 -21.80 -15.27 -4.67
CA SER A 247 -22.54 -15.45 -5.92
C SER A 247 -23.77 -16.35 -5.73
N SER A 248 -23.64 -17.49 -5.05
CA SER A 248 -24.77 -18.38 -4.77
C SER A 248 -25.85 -17.67 -3.94
N ILE A 249 -25.46 -16.98 -2.86
CA ILE A 249 -26.40 -16.24 -2.01
C ILE A 249 -27.15 -15.16 -2.78
N LEU A 250 -26.47 -14.41 -3.65
CA LEU A 250 -27.13 -13.36 -4.44
C LEU A 250 -28.10 -13.96 -5.47
N ARG A 251 -27.80 -15.13 -6.04
CA ARG A 251 -28.75 -15.84 -6.91
C ARG A 251 -29.94 -16.38 -6.13
N GLU A 252 -29.74 -16.86 -4.90
CA GLU A 252 -30.84 -17.26 -3.99
C GLU A 252 -31.71 -16.07 -3.52
N LEU A 253 -31.19 -14.85 -3.65
CA LEU A 253 -31.95 -13.61 -3.47
C LEU A 253 -32.60 -13.11 -4.78
N ASP A 254 -32.56 -13.90 -5.85
CA ASP A 254 -33.07 -13.53 -7.18
C ASP A 254 -32.38 -12.32 -7.83
N LEU A 255 -31.16 -11.95 -7.38
CA LEU A 255 -30.34 -10.99 -8.12
C LEU A 255 -29.75 -11.65 -9.37
N LYS A 256 -29.77 -10.90 -10.48
CA LYS A 256 -29.29 -11.35 -11.77
C LYS A 256 -27.85 -10.86 -12.01
N PRO A 257 -26.91 -11.74 -12.38
CA PRO A 257 -25.58 -11.31 -12.80
C PRO A 257 -25.70 -10.44 -14.06
N GLY A 258 -24.81 -9.46 -14.19
CA GLY A 258 -24.86 -8.46 -15.25
C GLY A 258 -24.16 -7.16 -14.87
N VAL A 259 -24.38 -6.15 -15.70
CA VAL A 259 -23.90 -4.79 -15.46
C VAL A 259 -24.70 -4.16 -14.33
N MET A 260 -24.01 -3.67 -13.31
CA MET A 260 -24.60 -3.20 -12.05
C MET A 260 -24.67 -1.68 -11.91
N THR A 261 -24.06 -0.93 -12.82
CA THR A 261 -23.85 0.54 -12.69
C THR A 261 -25.12 1.37 -12.49
N ARG A 262 -26.30 0.87 -12.88
CA ARG A 262 -27.57 1.59 -12.67
C ARG A 262 -27.92 1.80 -11.19
N HIS A 263 -27.32 1.03 -10.29
CA HIS A 263 -27.58 1.15 -8.85
C HIS A 263 -27.28 2.58 -8.32
N GLU A 264 -26.35 3.32 -8.93
CA GLU A 264 -25.95 4.67 -8.52
C GLU A 264 -27.10 5.69 -8.59
N HIS A 265 -28.17 5.39 -9.34
CA HIS A 265 -29.36 6.23 -9.43
C HIS A 265 -30.45 5.87 -8.40
N HIS A 266 -30.25 4.81 -7.61
CA HIS A 266 -31.22 4.24 -6.68
C HIS A 266 -30.62 4.16 -5.27
N LEU A 267 -30.27 5.33 -4.72
CA LEU A 267 -29.46 5.46 -3.50
C LEU A 267 -30.13 4.81 -2.27
N SER A 268 -29.44 3.82 -1.70
CA SER A 268 -29.82 3.13 -0.46
C SER A 268 -29.36 3.86 0.81
N GLU A 269 -28.87 5.10 0.68
CA GLU A 269 -28.26 5.89 1.76
C GLU A 269 -29.10 5.90 3.03
N LYS A 270 -30.42 6.13 2.90
CA LYS A 270 -31.33 6.12 4.05
C LYS A 270 -31.21 4.83 4.88
N TYR A 271 -31.23 3.67 4.22
CA TYR A 271 -31.16 2.36 4.87
C TYR A 271 -29.77 2.08 5.44
N ILE A 272 -28.72 2.53 4.75
CA ILE A 272 -27.34 2.41 5.22
C ILE A 272 -27.14 3.22 6.52
N ILE A 273 -27.58 4.48 6.54
CA ILE A 273 -27.45 5.35 7.70
C ILE A 273 -28.33 4.86 8.86
N GLU A 274 -29.57 4.48 8.60
CA GLU A 274 -30.48 3.98 9.63
C GLU A 274 -29.95 2.71 10.32
N ARG A 275 -29.35 1.78 9.55
CA ARG A 275 -28.92 0.47 10.09
C ARG A 275 -27.49 0.42 10.57
N TYR A 276 -26.59 1.22 10.00
CA TYR A 276 -25.16 1.15 10.27
C TYR A 276 -24.57 2.49 10.75
N GLY A 277 -25.34 3.59 10.70
CA GLY A 277 -24.89 4.95 11.02
C GLY A 277 -23.96 5.57 9.98
N SER A 278 -23.20 4.76 9.22
CA SER A 278 -22.31 5.24 8.16
C SER A 278 -22.01 4.15 7.12
N TYR A 279 -21.64 4.58 5.91
CA TYR A 279 -21.09 3.68 4.87
C TYR A 279 -19.83 2.95 5.33
N THR A 280 -19.01 3.59 6.18
CA THR A 280 -17.82 2.96 6.75
C THR A 280 -18.18 1.75 7.60
N ASN A 281 -19.22 1.87 8.43
CA ASN A 281 -19.70 0.76 9.26
C ASN A 281 -20.39 -0.32 8.43
N ALA A 282 -21.18 0.07 7.42
CA ALA A 282 -21.81 -0.88 6.50
C ALA A 282 -20.77 -1.77 5.79
N ARG A 283 -19.64 -1.16 5.40
CA ARG A 283 -18.50 -1.86 4.78
C ARG A 283 -17.80 -2.85 5.71
N ARG A 284 -17.99 -2.78 7.03
CA ARG A 284 -17.44 -3.80 7.96
C ARG A 284 -17.99 -5.19 7.65
N ILE A 285 -19.17 -5.30 7.03
CA ILE A 285 -19.71 -6.59 6.60
C ILE A 285 -18.84 -7.21 5.50
N HIS A 286 -18.38 -6.43 4.52
CA HIS A 286 -17.42 -6.91 3.53
C HIS A 286 -16.13 -7.45 4.18
N TYR A 287 -15.59 -6.73 5.17
CA TYR A 287 -14.39 -7.20 5.88
C TYR A 287 -14.63 -8.48 6.67
N LEU A 288 -15.80 -8.62 7.28
CA LEU A 288 -16.21 -9.88 7.91
C LEU A 288 -16.24 -11.03 6.86
N LEU A 289 -16.82 -10.82 5.67
CA LEU A 289 -16.80 -11.85 4.61
C LEU A 289 -15.39 -12.24 4.20
N LYS A 290 -14.49 -11.26 4.12
CA LYS A 290 -13.07 -11.47 3.84
C LYS A 290 -12.38 -12.31 4.93
N GLU A 291 -12.59 -11.99 6.20
CA GLU A 291 -12.04 -12.75 7.35
C GLU A 291 -12.53 -14.20 7.38
N LEU A 292 -13.77 -14.44 6.96
CA LEU A 292 -14.33 -15.77 6.82
C LEU A 292 -13.80 -16.54 5.60
N GLY A 293 -12.88 -15.95 4.84
CA GLY A 293 -12.25 -16.55 3.67
C GLY A 293 -13.18 -16.69 2.48
N TRP A 294 -14.19 -15.81 2.33
CA TRP A 294 -15.14 -15.92 1.22
C TRP A 294 -14.61 -15.34 -0.09
N PHE A 295 -13.49 -14.62 -0.06
CA PHE A 295 -12.97 -13.87 -1.19
C PHE A 295 -11.62 -14.41 -1.65
N GLU A 296 -11.50 -14.61 -2.97
CA GLU A 296 -10.23 -14.90 -3.62
C GLU A 296 -9.80 -13.70 -4.48
N TYR A 297 -8.52 -13.37 -4.41
CA TYR A 297 -7.92 -12.29 -5.20
C TYR A 297 -6.92 -12.87 -6.20
N GLY A 298 -6.97 -12.38 -7.44
CA GLY A 298 -6.14 -12.89 -8.53
C GLY A 298 -5.17 -11.86 -9.13
N LYS A 299 -4.51 -12.25 -10.21
CA LYS A 299 -3.67 -11.37 -11.02
C LYS A 299 -4.54 -10.33 -11.74
N PRO A 300 -4.02 -9.14 -12.09
CA PRO A 300 -4.80 -8.17 -12.83
C PRO A 300 -5.37 -8.73 -14.14
N LEU A 301 -6.55 -8.24 -14.52
CA LEU A 301 -7.29 -8.64 -15.71
C LEU A 301 -7.43 -7.44 -16.66
N LEU A 302 -7.68 -7.72 -17.94
CA LEU A 302 -8.09 -6.73 -18.92
C LEU A 302 -9.61 -6.77 -19.04
N LEU A 303 -10.26 -5.64 -18.75
CA LEU A 303 -11.68 -5.41 -19.03
C LEU A 303 -11.79 -4.58 -20.31
N GLU A 304 -12.56 -5.08 -21.26
CA GLU A 304 -12.94 -4.40 -22.48
C GLU A 304 -14.46 -4.19 -22.45
N LEU A 305 -14.92 -2.96 -22.57
CA LEU A 305 -16.33 -2.60 -22.52
C LEU A 305 -16.66 -1.63 -23.65
N SER A 306 -17.73 -1.92 -24.39
CA SER A 306 -18.41 -0.99 -25.28
C SER A 306 -19.92 -1.12 -25.04
N LYS A 307 -20.73 -0.39 -25.82
CA LYS A 307 -22.19 -0.44 -25.73
C LYS A 307 -22.73 -1.86 -25.91
N ASP A 308 -22.16 -2.62 -26.85
CA ASP A 308 -22.66 -3.92 -27.28
C ASP A 308 -21.64 -5.05 -27.08
N TYR A 309 -20.52 -4.77 -26.40
CA TYR A 309 -19.47 -5.76 -26.17
C TYR A 309 -18.87 -5.64 -24.76
N LEU A 310 -18.68 -6.78 -24.12
CA LEU A 310 -17.99 -6.91 -22.84
C LEU A 310 -17.04 -8.10 -22.92
N SER A 311 -15.76 -7.90 -22.65
CA SER A 311 -14.83 -9.01 -22.45
C SER A 311 -13.92 -8.80 -21.25
N ILE A 312 -13.59 -9.93 -20.61
CA ILE A 312 -12.61 -9.98 -19.53
C ILE A 312 -11.59 -11.04 -19.88
N ARG A 313 -10.32 -10.64 -19.86
CA ARG A 313 -9.20 -11.50 -20.26
C ARG A 313 -8.11 -11.47 -19.21
N GLU A 314 -7.40 -12.57 -19.07
CA GLU A 314 -6.15 -12.59 -18.31
C GLU A 314 -5.07 -11.78 -19.06
N LEU A 315 -4.37 -10.88 -18.37
CA LEU A 315 -3.32 -10.06 -18.99
C LEU A 315 -2.12 -10.89 -19.45
N SER A 316 -1.76 -11.96 -18.74
CA SER A 316 -0.54 -12.74 -19.03
C SER A 316 -0.72 -13.78 -20.13
N SER A 317 -1.92 -14.34 -20.26
CA SER A 317 -2.20 -15.46 -21.18
C SER A 317 -3.16 -15.08 -22.31
N SER A 318 -3.75 -13.88 -22.25
CA SER A 318 -4.85 -13.42 -23.11
C SER A 318 -6.08 -14.36 -23.09
N LYS A 319 -6.14 -15.30 -22.14
CA LYS A 319 -7.27 -16.22 -21.98
C LYS A 319 -8.53 -15.42 -21.68
N THR A 320 -9.56 -15.64 -22.47
CA THR A 320 -10.86 -14.99 -22.28
C THR A 320 -11.63 -15.71 -21.17
N LEU A 321 -11.98 -14.96 -20.12
CA LEU A 321 -12.74 -15.43 -18.96
C LEU A 321 -14.25 -15.20 -19.13
N LEU A 322 -14.60 -14.09 -19.77
CA LEU A 322 -15.95 -13.70 -20.16
C LEU A 322 -15.87 -13.00 -21.52
N ARG A 323 -16.83 -13.30 -22.39
CA ARG A 323 -17.12 -12.53 -23.58
C ARG A 323 -18.63 -12.49 -23.78
N HIS A 324 -19.15 -11.31 -24.06
CA HIS A 324 -20.55 -11.08 -24.40
C HIS A 324 -20.60 -10.05 -25.52
N GLY A 325 -21.38 -10.33 -26.57
CA GLY A 325 -21.49 -9.47 -27.75
C GLY A 325 -20.41 -9.70 -28.82
N ASP A 326 -20.57 -9.00 -29.94
CA ASP A 326 -19.72 -9.12 -31.13
C ASP A 326 -18.69 -8.00 -31.25
N THR A 327 -17.52 -8.33 -31.79
CA THR A 327 -16.33 -7.47 -31.90
C THR A 327 -16.38 -6.49 -33.08
N ASN A 328 -17.47 -6.44 -33.83
CA ASN A 328 -17.49 -5.80 -35.16
C ASN A 328 -17.39 -4.26 -35.13
N ASN A 329 -17.42 -3.62 -33.96
CA ASN A 329 -17.20 -2.19 -33.80
C ASN A 329 -16.08 -1.93 -32.77
N GLU A 330 -14.84 -1.76 -33.25
CA GLU A 330 -13.70 -1.34 -32.42
C GLU A 330 -13.79 0.14 -31.99
N SER A 331 -14.67 0.93 -32.61
CA SER A 331 -14.87 2.34 -32.27
C SER A 331 -15.59 2.49 -30.92
N GLY A 332 -14.93 3.13 -29.95
CA GLY A 332 -15.54 3.48 -28.64
C GLY A 332 -15.38 2.43 -27.54
N GLN A 333 -14.51 1.43 -27.74
CA GLN A 333 -14.24 0.41 -26.72
C GLN A 333 -13.32 0.95 -25.61
N ILE A 334 -13.81 0.95 -24.38
CA ILE A 334 -13.02 1.24 -23.18
C ILE A 334 -12.22 -0.01 -22.83
N LYS A 335 -10.89 0.12 -22.78
CA LYS A 335 -9.98 -0.93 -22.32
C LYS A 335 -9.32 -0.48 -21.03
N THR A 336 -9.45 -1.28 -19.97
CA THR A 336 -8.94 -0.90 -18.65
C THR A 336 -8.45 -2.11 -17.86
N ILE A 337 -7.48 -1.88 -16.98
CA ILE A 337 -6.94 -2.91 -16.10
C ILE A 337 -7.79 -3.00 -14.85
N VAL A 338 -8.19 -4.22 -14.50
CA VAL A 338 -8.92 -4.55 -13.28
C VAL A 338 -7.98 -5.25 -12.32
N TYR A 339 -7.72 -4.64 -11.17
CA TYR A 339 -6.75 -5.15 -10.19
C TYR A 339 -7.40 -6.11 -9.22
N GLY A 340 -6.78 -7.27 -8.98
CA GLY A 340 -7.21 -8.17 -7.93
C GLY A 340 -6.88 -7.61 -6.55
N GLY A 341 -7.86 -7.62 -5.64
CA GLY A 341 -7.72 -7.03 -4.30
C GLY A 341 -8.38 -5.67 -4.19
N GLU A 342 -8.55 -5.21 -2.96
CA GLU A 342 -9.08 -3.88 -2.66
C GLU A 342 -7.95 -2.88 -2.39
N HIS A 343 -8.20 -1.58 -2.53
CA HIS A 343 -7.32 -0.56 -1.97
C HIS A 343 -7.53 -0.46 -0.45
N ILE A 344 -6.76 -1.27 0.29
CA ILE A 344 -6.78 -1.33 1.75
C ILE A 344 -5.79 -0.30 2.32
N ASP A 345 -6.32 0.64 3.09
CA ASP A 345 -5.56 1.43 4.05
C ASP A 345 -5.47 0.58 5.33
N GLU A 346 -4.31 -0.05 5.59
CA GLU A 346 -4.13 -1.03 6.68
C GLU A 346 -4.40 -0.44 8.09
N GLU A 347 -4.33 0.88 8.27
CA GLU A 347 -4.69 1.55 9.54
C GLU A 347 -6.19 1.44 9.88
N ASN A 348 -7.03 1.15 8.89
CA ASN A 348 -8.46 1.01 9.09
C ASN A 348 -8.87 -0.38 9.60
N GLU A 349 -8.12 -1.46 9.29
CA GLU A 349 -8.48 -2.81 9.77
C GLU A 349 -8.43 -2.93 11.31
N LEU A 350 -7.52 -2.21 11.97
CA LEU A 350 -7.40 -2.19 13.43
C LEU A 350 -8.44 -1.32 14.16
N THR A 351 -9.22 -0.51 13.44
CA THR A 351 -10.28 0.34 14.02
C THR A 351 -11.69 -0.18 13.72
N TYR A 352 -11.83 -1.32 13.05
CA TYR A 352 -13.13 -1.85 12.64
C TYR A 352 -13.78 -2.84 13.60
N PHE A 353 -13.05 -3.35 14.59
CA PHE A 353 -13.56 -4.32 15.57
C PHE A 353 -13.29 -3.92 17.03
N LEU A 354 -12.96 -2.65 17.28
CA LEU A 354 -13.10 -2.04 18.61
C LEU A 354 -14.55 -1.58 18.83
#